data_AF-A0A7W7RBI9-F1
#
_entry.id   AF-A0A7W7RBI9-F1
#
_cell.length_a   1.000
_cell.length_b   1.000
_cell.length_c   1.000
_cell.angle_alpha   90.00
_cell.angle_beta   90.00
_cell.angle_gamma   90.00
#
_symmetry.space_group_name_H-M   'P 1'
#
loop_
_entity.id
_entity.type
_entity.pdbx_description
1 polymer ?
#
loop_
_entity_poly.entity_id
_entity_poly.type
_entity_poly.pdbx_seq_one_letter_code
_entity_poly.pdbx_strand_id
1 'polypeptide(L)'
;MSRPGRGLEYRLTVAATATDPIERMACVGFARRALRAAATGWGITGGALDDLVAVASELIANAATHNKPGTIDATLRLAPPGDRLRVEVGDGGNGQLRPQDRFGDGAALTGRGLLMVDALTDQWGAMQTPAGKTVWAELVLPTPLDIPAVTRQTRRAVAAADVVAASRLRTQPLPRPACATRGSHLG
;
A
#
# COMPACT_ATOMS: atom_id res chain seq x y z
N MET A 1 -7.52 -31.66 9.21
CA MET A 1 -6.39 -30.72 9.40
C MET A 1 -6.64 -29.51 8.51
N SER A 2 -7.06 -28.36 9.07
CA SER A 2 -7.27 -27.12 8.29
C SER A 2 -5.93 -26.65 7.72
N ARG A 3 -5.88 -26.36 6.41
CA ARG A 3 -4.74 -25.62 5.83
C ARG A 3 -4.58 -24.33 6.65
N PRO A 4 -3.36 -23.96 7.09
CA PRO A 4 -3.15 -22.64 7.66
C PRO A 4 -3.66 -21.62 6.66
N GLY A 5 -4.57 -20.73 7.10
CA GLY A 5 -5.16 -19.72 6.22
C GLY A 5 -4.05 -18.92 5.54
N ARG A 6 -4.15 -18.67 4.23
CA ARG A 6 -3.24 -17.71 3.59
C ARG A 6 -3.41 -16.37 4.30
N GLY A 7 -2.30 -15.74 4.69
CA GLY A 7 -2.30 -14.40 5.26
C GLY A 7 -2.92 -13.35 4.33
N LEU A 8 -3.04 -12.11 4.81
CA LEU A 8 -3.44 -10.98 3.98
C LEU A 8 -2.21 -10.40 3.30
N GLU A 9 -2.38 -9.96 2.07
CA GLU A 9 -1.34 -9.27 1.31
C GLU A 9 -1.97 -8.15 0.50
N TYR A 10 -1.36 -6.98 0.53
CA TYR A 10 -1.68 -5.84 -0.32
C TYR A 10 -0.40 -5.35 -0.98
N ARG A 11 -0.42 -5.18 -2.30
CA ARG A 11 0.72 -4.67 -3.06
C ARG A 11 0.37 -3.36 -3.74
N LEU A 12 1.36 -2.49 -3.82
CA LEU A 12 1.29 -1.20 -4.45
C LEU A 12 2.58 -0.95 -5.19
N THR A 13 2.49 -0.51 -6.44
CA THR A 13 3.64 0.02 -7.19
C THR A 13 3.40 1.50 -7.43
N VAL A 14 4.41 2.33 -7.15
CA VAL A 14 4.37 3.77 -7.43
C VAL A 14 5.53 4.18 -8.32
N ALA A 15 5.28 5.14 -9.21
CA ALA A 15 6.32 5.73 -10.04
C ALA A 15 7.11 6.77 -9.21
N ALA A 16 8.43 6.64 -9.23
CA ALA A 16 9.39 7.58 -8.69
C ALA A 16 10.42 7.91 -9.79
N THR A 17 9.92 8.40 -10.93
CA THR A 17 10.68 8.53 -12.18
C THR A 17 11.33 9.89 -12.38
N ALA A 18 11.07 10.86 -11.50
CA ALA A 18 11.72 12.17 -11.57
C ALA A 18 13.22 12.06 -11.31
N THR A 19 14.02 12.88 -11.99
CA THR A 19 15.48 12.89 -11.76
C THR A 19 15.81 13.61 -10.46
N ASP A 20 15.10 14.70 -10.15
CA ASP A 20 15.19 15.43 -8.89
C ASP A 20 14.63 14.59 -7.72
N PRO A 21 15.44 14.31 -6.67
CA PRO A 21 14.96 13.64 -5.46
C PRO A 21 13.76 14.32 -4.79
N ILE A 22 13.66 15.65 -4.81
CA ILE A 22 12.55 16.38 -4.17
C ILE A 22 11.24 16.08 -4.90
N GLU A 23 11.25 16.08 -6.23
CA GLU A 23 10.06 15.75 -7.02
C GLU A 23 9.63 14.29 -6.83
N ARG A 24 10.58 13.36 -6.66
CA ARG A 24 10.26 11.94 -6.39
C ARG A 24 9.50 11.76 -5.09
N MET A 25 9.68 12.63 -4.09
CA MET A 25 8.97 12.55 -2.81
C MET A 25 7.44 12.67 -2.94
N ALA A 26 6.92 13.18 -4.07
CA ALA A 26 5.49 13.23 -4.33
C ALA A 26 4.81 11.84 -4.27
N CYS A 27 5.53 10.76 -4.59
CA CYS A 27 4.99 9.40 -4.52
C CYS A 27 4.68 8.94 -3.09
N VAL A 28 5.40 9.48 -2.09
CA VAL A 28 5.26 9.09 -0.66
C VAL A 28 3.85 9.37 -0.17
N GLY A 29 3.29 10.55 -0.47
CA GLY A 29 1.95 10.92 -0.05
C GLY A 29 0.86 10.00 -0.61
N PHE A 30 1.01 9.57 -1.86
CA PHE A 30 0.10 8.61 -2.48
C PHE A 30 0.21 7.23 -1.84
N ALA A 31 1.42 6.71 -1.71
CA ALA A 31 1.66 5.40 -1.12
C ALA A 31 1.20 5.32 0.34
N ARG A 32 1.47 6.37 1.12
CA ARG A 32 0.96 6.50 2.50
C ARG A 32 -0.56 6.36 2.58
N ARG A 33 -1.30 7.07 1.72
CA ARG A 33 -2.78 7.00 1.72
C ARG A 33 -3.28 5.60 1.34
N ALA A 34 -2.66 4.99 0.33
CA ALA A 34 -3.03 3.65 -0.12
C ALA A 34 -2.78 2.58 0.95
N LEU A 35 -1.60 2.59 1.59
CA LEU A 35 -1.27 1.67 2.67
C LEU A 35 -2.14 1.87 3.91
N ARG A 36 -2.43 3.14 4.28
CA ARG A 36 -3.38 3.44 5.37
C ARG A 36 -4.76 2.89 5.07
N ALA A 37 -5.26 3.07 3.84
CA ALA A 37 -6.57 2.55 3.43
C ALA A 37 -6.62 1.02 3.46
N ALA A 38 -5.57 0.35 2.97
CA ALA A 38 -5.47 -1.10 3.00
C ALA A 38 -5.47 -1.65 4.44
N ALA A 39 -4.62 -1.09 5.31
CA ALA A 39 -4.53 -1.51 6.71
C ALA A 39 -5.84 -1.24 7.48
N THR A 40 -6.48 -0.08 7.25
CA THR A 40 -7.80 0.23 7.81
C THR A 40 -8.85 -0.77 7.33
N GLY A 41 -8.81 -1.14 6.05
CA GLY A 41 -9.68 -2.18 5.48
C GLY A 41 -9.47 -3.57 6.10
N TRP A 42 -8.31 -3.82 6.69
CA TRP A 42 -8.03 -5.03 7.47
C TRP A 42 -8.47 -4.94 8.93
N GLY A 43 -8.95 -3.78 9.38
CA GLY A 43 -9.31 -3.52 10.77
C GLY A 43 -8.16 -3.02 11.64
N ILE A 44 -6.98 -2.73 11.07
CA ILE A 44 -5.85 -2.14 11.80
C ILE A 44 -6.17 -0.66 12.04
N THR A 45 -6.18 -0.25 13.30
CA THR A 45 -6.55 1.11 13.74
C THR A 45 -5.69 1.55 14.93
N GLY A 46 -5.82 2.82 15.33
CA GLY A 46 -5.09 3.38 16.48
C GLY A 46 -3.57 3.43 16.27
N GLY A 47 -2.81 3.26 17.35
CA GLY A 47 -1.34 3.36 17.34
C GLY A 47 -0.68 2.46 16.29
N ALA A 48 -1.13 1.21 16.16
CA ALA A 48 -0.59 0.27 15.17
C ALA A 48 -0.75 0.76 13.72
N LEU A 49 -1.83 1.48 13.40
CA LEU A 49 -2.02 2.08 12.07
C LEU A 49 -1.07 3.26 11.86
N ASP A 50 -0.90 4.09 12.88
CA ASP A 50 -0.05 5.28 12.79
C ASP A 50 1.44 4.90 12.72
N ASP A 51 1.87 3.91 13.50
CA ASP A 51 3.23 3.35 13.47
C ASP A 51 3.53 2.72 12.10
N LEU A 52 2.62 1.89 11.59
CA LEU A 52 2.74 1.33 10.24
C LEU A 52 2.92 2.42 9.18
N VAL A 53 2.07 3.45 9.24
CA VAL A 53 2.07 4.55 8.27
C VAL A 53 3.36 5.35 8.35
N ALA A 54 3.87 5.61 9.55
CA ALA A 54 5.14 6.28 9.76
C ALA A 54 6.29 5.47 9.17
N VAL A 55 6.42 4.21 9.57
CA VAL A 55 7.45 3.27 9.10
C VAL A 55 7.41 3.14 7.59
N ALA A 56 6.25 2.88 7.00
CA ALA A 56 6.11 2.75 5.56
C ALA A 56 6.52 4.04 4.82
N SER A 57 6.15 5.21 5.36
CA SER A 57 6.50 6.50 4.76
C SER A 57 8.00 6.72 4.73
N GLU A 58 8.70 6.41 5.82
CA GLU A 58 10.16 6.52 5.90
C GLU A 58 10.85 5.53 4.94
N LEU A 59 10.39 4.28 4.87
CA LEU A 59 10.95 3.31 3.93
C LEU A 59 10.76 3.74 2.47
N ILE A 60 9.58 4.26 2.11
CA ILE A 60 9.30 4.75 0.75
C ILE A 60 10.09 6.04 0.47
N ALA A 61 10.22 6.95 1.44
CA ALA A 61 11.03 8.16 1.31
C ALA A 61 12.51 7.83 1.07
N ASN A 62 13.05 6.86 1.81
CA ASN A 62 14.41 6.37 1.63
C ASN A 62 14.59 5.78 0.22
N ALA A 63 13.65 4.96 -0.24
CA ALA A 63 13.68 4.40 -1.58
C ALA A 63 13.60 5.48 -2.67
N ALA A 64 12.70 6.45 -2.52
CA ALA A 64 12.56 7.57 -3.46
C ALA A 64 13.79 8.48 -3.47
N THR A 65 14.44 8.71 -2.32
CA THR A 65 15.57 9.62 -2.24
C THR A 65 16.85 8.99 -2.79
N HIS A 66 17.14 7.75 -2.38
CA HIS A 66 18.48 7.16 -2.55
C HIS A 66 18.61 6.26 -3.78
N ASN A 67 17.51 5.81 -4.38
CA ASN A 67 17.57 4.95 -5.55
C ASN A 67 17.47 5.75 -6.85
N LYS A 68 17.86 5.10 -7.95
CA LYS A 68 17.71 5.66 -9.28
C LYS A 68 16.22 5.86 -9.61
N PRO A 69 15.90 6.79 -10.53
CA PRO A 69 14.54 6.95 -11.02
C PRO A 69 13.95 5.63 -11.52
N GLY A 70 12.70 5.34 -11.18
CA GLY A 70 12.06 4.07 -11.54
C GLY A 70 10.74 3.83 -10.82
N THR A 71 10.51 2.60 -10.37
CA THR A 71 9.34 2.20 -9.59
C THR A 71 9.73 1.82 -8.16
N ILE A 72 8.81 2.04 -7.23
CA ILE A 72 8.90 1.57 -5.86
C ILE A 72 7.75 0.60 -5.63
N ASP A 73 8.07 -0.60 -5.19
CA ASP A 73 7.10 -1.66 -4.90
C ASP A 73 6.93 -1.80 -3.39
N ALA A 74 5.78 -1.37 -2.87
CA ALA A 74 5.39 -1.51 -1.48
C ALA A 74 4.46 -2.71 -1.30
N THR A 75 4.77 -3.58 -0.35
CA THR A 75 3.93 -4.73 0.00
C THR A 75 3.63 -4.71 1.50
N LEU A 76 2.36 -4.80 1.85
CA LEU A 76 1.89 -5.02 3.20
C LEU A 76 1.46 -6.48 3.34
N ARG A 77 1.90 -7.16 4.39
CA ARG A 77 1.60 -8.57 4.67
C ARG A 77 1.18 -8.76 6.12
N LEU A 78 0.14 -9.54 6.33
CA LEU A 78 -0.28 -10.00 7.65
C LEU A 78 -0.28 -11.53 7.63
N ALA A 79 0.70 -12.14 8.29
CA ALA A 79 0.82 -13.60 8.37
C ALA A 79 -0.03 -14.16 9.52
N PRO A 80 -0.53 -15.40 9.42
CA PRO A 80 -1.08 -16.11 10.58
C PRO A 80 -0.03 -16.19 11.70
N PRO A 81 -0.40 -16.04 12.97
CA PRO A 81 -1.77 -16.00 13.51
C PRO A 81 -2.49 -14.63 13.45
N GLY A 82 -1.95 -13.63 12.74
CA GLY A 82 -2.58 -12.31 12.56
C GLY A 82 -2.04 -11.25 13.51
N ASP A 83 -0.89 -11.50 14.13
CA ASP A 83 -0.21 -10.64 15.10
C ASP A 83 1.01 -9.92 14.52
N ARG A 84 1.51 -10.34 13.34
CA ARG A 84 2.69 -9.75 12.72
C ARG A 84 2.38 -9.10 11.38
N LEU A 85 2.53 -7.79 11.35
CA LEU A 85 2.36 -6.96 10.18
C LEU A 85 3.73 -6.61 9.59
N ARG A 86 3.97 -7.02 8.35
CA ARG A 86 5.22 -6.75 7.64
C ARG A 86 4.98 -5.76 6.51
N VAL A 87 5.76 -4.70 6.47
CA VAL A 87 5.85 -3.80 5.31
C VAL A 87 7.18 -4.05 4.61
N GLU A 88 7.13 -4.18 3.28
CA GLU A 88 8.28 -4.38 2.41
C GLU A 88 8.28 -3.28 1.36
N VAL A 89 9.44 -2.69 1.08
CA VAL A 89 9.63 -1.66 0.06
C VAL A 89 10.81 -2.05 -0.81
N GLY A 90 10.50 -2.41 -2.06
CA GLY A 90 11.45 -2.72 -3.12
C GLY A 90 11.70 -1.52 -4.04
N ASP A 91 12.88 -1.50 -4.67
CA ASP A 91 13.31 -0.40 -5.54
C ASP A 91 13.21 -0.68 -7.05
N GLY A 92 12.42 -1.68 -7.43
CA GLY A 92 12.11 -1.98 -8.82
C GLY A 92 13.31 -2.43 -9.65
N GLY A 93 14.31 -3.09 -9.05
CA GLY A 93 15.46 -3.67 -9.74
C GLY A 93 16.72 -2.82 -9.70
N ASN A 94 16.69 -1.66 -9.04
CA ASN A 94 17.72 -0.64 -9.20
C ASN A 94 18.78 -0.63 -8.09
N GLY A 95 18.49 -1.20 -6.93
CA GLY A 95 19.40 -1.16 -5.80
C GLY A 95 20.08 -2.48 -5.51
N GLN A 96 21.24 -2.32 -4.88
CA GLN A 96 22.11 -3.41 -4.48
C GLN A 96 22.25 -3.38 -2.97
N LEU A 97 22.08 -4.55 -2.35
CA LEU A 97 22.25 -4.73 -0.91
C LEU A 97 23.72 -4.54 -0.56
N ARG A 98 24.02 -3.61 0.35
CA ARG A 98 25.35 -3.44 0.91
C ARG A 98 25.49 -4.28 2.19
N PRO A 99 26.72 -4.71 2.57
CA PRO A 99 26.91 -5.50 3.80
C PRO A 99 26.33 -4.83 5.05
N GLN A 100 26.46 -3.50 5.14
CA GLN A 100 25.92 -2.66 6.21
C GLN A 100 24.38 -2.52 6.23
N ASP A 101 23.68 -3.02 5.20
CA ASP A 101 22.22 -2.93 5.12
C ASP A 101 21.53 -4.18 5.71
N ARG A 102 22.32 -5.22 6.10
CA ARG A 102 21.79 -6.59 6.21
C ARG A 102 20.83 -6.81 7.37
N PHE A 103 20.95 -6.10 8.48
CA PHE A 103 20.01 -6.17 9.60
C PHE A 103 20.12 -4.87 10.40
N GLY A 104 19.06 -4.49 11.10
CA GLY A 104 19.02 -3.30 11.95
C GLY A 104 19.94 -3.34 13.17
N ASP A 105 21.25 -3.46 12.95
CA ASP A 105 22.21 -3.07 13.96
C ASP A 105 22.25 -1.54 14.02
N GLY A 106 21.95 -0.97 15.18
CA GLY A 106 21.92 0.48 15.37
C GLY A 106 23.22 1.21 14.95
N ALA A 107 24.30 0.47 14.70
CA ALA A 107 25.59 0.93 14.21
C ALA A 107 25.60 1.41 12.74
N ALA A 108 24.67 0.94 11.89
CA ALA A 108 24.60 1.32 10.47
C ALA A 108 23.55 2.39 10.14
N LEU A 109 22.89 2.96 11.15
CA LEU A 109 21.82 3.95 11.01
C LEU A 109 22.36 5.29 10.47
N THR A 110 22.42 5.42 9.14
CA THR A 110 22.65 6.73 8.52
C THR A 110 21.29 7.39 8.26
N GLY A 111 20.99 8.44 9.04
CA GLY A 111 19.80 9.27 8.88
C GLY A 111 18.76 9.15 10.01
N ARG A 112 18.01 10.23 10.26
CA ARG A 112 16.97 10.30 11.30
C ARG A 112 15.79 9.34 11.06
N GLY A 113 15.52 8.99 9.79
CA GLY A 113 14.39 8.15 9.41
C GLY A 113 14.52 6.69 9.85
N LEU A 114 15.72 6.10 9.74
CA LEU A 114 15.91 4.70 10.17
C LEU A 114 15.91 4.54 11.70
N LEU A 115 16.29 5.58 12.45
CA LEU A 115 16.12 5.61 13.91
C LEU A 115 14.63 5.54 14.32
N MET A 116 13.75 6.18 13.54
CA MET A 116 12.31 6.09 13.75
C MET A 116 11.77 4.69 13.41
N VAL A 117 12.25 4.08 12.33
CA VAL A 117 11.90 2.70 11.98
C VAL A 117 12.33 1.73 13.08
N ASP A 118 13.56 1.88 13.57
CA ASP A 118 14.10 1.06 14.66
C ASP A 118 13.27 1.17 15.94
N ALA A 119 12.86 2.39 16.31
CA ALA A 119 12.06 2.63 17.51
C ALA A 119 10.60 2.12 17.42
N LEU A 120 10.04 2.01 16.22
CA LEU A 120 8.63 1.66 16.00
C LEU A 120 8.40 0.21 15.53
N THR A 121 9.47 -0.55 15.28
CA THR A 121 9.36 -1.91 14.74
C THR A 121 10.01 -2.94 15.63
N ASP A 122 9.49 -4.17 15.60
CA ASP A 122 10.09 -5.31 16.31
C ASP A 122 11.40 -5.72 15.65
N GLN A 123 11.38 -5.77 14.31
CA GLN A 123 12.50 -6.16 13.48
C GLN A 123 12.44 -5.44 12.14
N TRP A 124 13.60 -5.10 11.60
CA TRP A 124 13.72 -4.58 10.25
C TRP A 124 15.06 -4.99 9.63
N GLY A 125 15.15 -4.90 8.32
CA GLY A 125 16.38 -5.19 7.59
C GLY A 125 16.23 -4.98 6.10
N ALA A 126 17.28 -5.35 5.35
CA ALA A 126 17.23 -5.36 3.89
C ALA A 126 17.69 -6.69 3.32
N MET A 127 17.09 -7.08 2.22
CA MET A 127 17.43 -8.28 1.47
C MET A 127 17.61 -7.98 -0.01
N GLN A 128 18.51 -8.71 -0.65
CA GLN A 128 18.65 -8.71 -2.10
C GLN A 128 17.60 -9.66 -2.68
N THR A 129 16.85 -9.18 -3.66
CA THR A 129 15.88 -9.96 -4.42
C THR A 129 16.24 -9.93 -5.91
N PRO A 130 15.64 -10.80 -6.75
CA PRO A 130 15.77 -10.69 -8.21
C PRO A 130 15.25 -9.34 -8.75
N ALA A 131 14.36 -8.68 -8.00
CA ALA A 131 13.79 -7.37 -8.32
C ALA A 131 14.54 -6.23 -7.61
N GLY A 132 15.84 -6.39 -7.32
CA GLY A 132 16.65 -5.35 -6.66
C GLY A 132 16.67 -5.48 -5.14
N LYS A 133 16.86 -4.38 -4.42
CA LYS A 133 16.91 -4.39 -2.95
C LYS A 133 15.51 -4.19 -2.38
N THR A 134 15.18 -4.96 -1.36
CA THR A 134 13.95 -4.80 -0.58
C THR A 134 14.30 -4.52 0.87
N VAL A 135 13.86 -3.36 1.38
CA VAL A 135 13.90 -3.04 2.82
C VAL A 135 12.57 -3.44 3.42
N TRP A 136 12.58 -4.02 4.60
CA TRP A 136 11.38 -4.52 5.27
C TRP A 136 11.40 -4.19 6.74
N ALA A 137 10.22 -4.09 7.33
CA ALA A 137 10.04 -3.91 8.76
C ALA A 137 8.78 -4.64 9.26
N GLU A 138 8.84 -5.17 10.48
CA GLU A 138 7.80 -5.93 11.13
C GLU A 138 7.29 -5.21 12.38
N LEU A 139 5.97 -5.09 12.49
CA LEU A 139 5.27 -4.55 13.63
C LEU A 139 4.44 -5.65 14.28
N VAL A 140 4.47 -5.74 15.60
CA VAL A 140 3.59 -6.61 16.36
C VAL A 140 2.29 -5.87 16.65
N LEU A 141 1.17 -6.46 16.25
CA LEU A 141 -0.15 -5.94 16.58
C LEU A 141 -0.47 -6.25 18.05
N PRO A 142 -0.94 -5.27 18.84
CA PRO A 142 -1.31 -5.50 20.24
C PRO A 142 -2.39 -6.57 20.40
N THR A 143 -3.26 -6.69 19.40
CA THR A 143 -4.32 -7.70 19.33
C THR A 143 -4.23 -8.40 17.97
N PRO A 144 -4.07 -9.74 17.93
CA PRO A 144 -4.08 -10.48 16.67
C PRO A 144 -5.41 -10.33 15.94
N LEU A 145 -5.36 -10.15 14.62
CA LEU A 145 -6.54 -10.11 13.77
C LEU A 145 -6.96 -11.51 13.34
N ASP A 146 -8.27 -11.78 13.37
CA ASP A 146 -8.87 -12.98 12.75
C ASP A 146 -8.82 -12.84 11.21
N ILE A 147 -7.72 -13.32 10.61
CA ILE A 147 -7.49 -13.29 9.16
C ILE A 147 -8.67 -13.87 8.35
N PRO A 148 -9.24 -15.05 8.71
CA PRO A 148 -10.47 -15.53 8.07
C PRO A 148 -11.64 -14.54 8.11
N ALA A 149 -11.89 -13.89 9.26
CA ALA A 149 -12.96 -12.90 9.38
C ALA A 149 -12.69 -11.65 8.53
N VAL A 150 -11.48 -11.12 8.59
CA VAL A 150 -11.06 -9.97 7.78
C VAL A 150 -11.17 -10.27 6.29
N THR A 151 -10.71 -11.44 5.84
CA THR A 151 -10.81 -11.86 4.43
C THR A 151 -12.26 -11.88 3.95
N ARG A 152 -13.19 -12.40 4.77
CA ARG A 152 -14.62 -12.39 4.45
C ARG A 152 -15.17 -10.97 4.37
N GLN A 153 -14.78 -10.10 5.30
CA GLN A 153 -15.20 -8.71 5.32
C GLN A 153 -14.73 -7.95 4.08
N THR A 154 -13.44 -8.07 3.72
CA THR A 154 -12.89 -7.43 2.53
C THR A 154 -13.57 -7.92 1.25
N ARG A 155 -13.80 -9.23 1.11
CA ARG A 155 -14.55 -9.79 -0.04
C ARG A 155 -15.99 -9.26 -0.10
N ARG A 156 -16.68 -9.15 1.04
CA ARG A 156 -18.03 -8.58 1.09
C ARG A 156 -18.03 -7.10 0.72
N ALA A 157 -17.05 -6.33 1.18
CA ALA A 157 -16.92 -4.91 0.85
C ALA A 157 -16.64 -4.71 -0.66
N VAL A 158 -15.77 -5.51 -1.26
CA VAL A 158 -15.51 -5.48 -2.71
C VAL A 158 -16.75 -5.91 -3.49
N ALA A 159 -17.38 -7.03 -3.12
CA ALA A 159 -18.61 -7.48 -3.78
C ALA A 159 -19.75 -6.44 -3.64
N ALA A 160 -19.87 -5.77 -2.49
CA ALA A 160 -20.82 -4.68 -2.31
C ALA A 160 -20.46 -3.46 -3.16
N ALA A 161 -19.18 -3.10 -3.28
CA ALA A 161 -18.73 -2.04 -4.18
C ALA A 161 -19.02 -2.37 -5.65
N ASP A 162 -18.83 -3.62 -6.07
CA ASP A 162 -19.18 -4.11 -7.41
C ASP A 162 -20.69 -4.08 -7.64
N VAL A 163 -21.50 -4.49 -6.66
CA VAL A 163 -22.98 -4.41 -6.74
C VAL A 163 -23.45 -2.96 -6.81
N VAL A 164 -22.86 -2.05 -6.03
CA VAL A 164 -23.17 -0.61 -6.06
C VAL A 164 -22.70 0.03 -7.37
N ALA A 165 -21.53 -0.33 -7.90
CA ALA A 165 -21.07 0.13 -9.20
C ALA A 165 -21.98 -0.38 -10.34
N ALA A 166 -22.37 -1.66 -10.29
CA ALA A 166 -23.25 -2.28 -11.28
C ALA A 166 -24.70 -1.76 -11.20
N SER A 167 -25.20 -1.41 -10.01
CA SER A 167 -26.53 -0.82 -9.83
C SER A 167 -26.58 0.63 -10.32
N ARG A 168 -25.51 1.41 -10.13
CA ARG A 168 -25.38 2.77 -10.68
C ARG A 168 -25.33 2.80 -12.22
N LEU A 169 -24.99 1.68 -12.87
CA LEU A 169 -25.00 1.54 -14.33
C LEU A 169 -26.38 1.16 -14.90
N ARG A 170 -27.42 0.97 -14.06
CA ARG A 170 -28.79 0.74 -14.50
C ARG A 170 -29.70 1.88 -14.04
N THR A 171 -29.73 2.98 -14.80
CA THR A 171 -30.95 3.73 -15.18
C THR A 171 -30.59 5.10 -15.77
N GLN A 172 -30.74 5.24 -17.10
CA GLN A 172 -31.44 6.39 -17.68
C GLN A 172 -32.07 5.91 -19.00
N PRO A 173 -33.40 5.89 -19.15
CA PRO A 173 -34.01 5.73 -20.46
C PRO A 173 -33.67 6.97 -21.30
N LEU A 174 -33.19 6.76 -22.53
CA LEU A 174 -33.07 7.82 -23.53
C LEU A 174 -34.41 8.57 -23.64
N PRO A 175 -34.45 9.91 -23.61
CA PRO A 175 -35.66 10.64 -23.92
C PRO A 175 -36.06 10.31 -25.38
N ARG A 176 -37.31 9.89 -25.57
CA ARG A 176 -37.87 9.70 -26.91
C ARG A 176 -37.77 11.02 -27.68
N PRO A 177 -37.34 11.02 -28.96
CA PRO A 177 -37.32 12.23 -29.75
C PRO A 177 -38.74 12.79 -29.84
N ALA A 178 -38.90 14.05 -29.47
CA ALA A 178 -40.15 14.78 -29.64
C ALA A 178 -40.49 14.84 -31.13
N CYS A 179 -41.63 14.27 -31.49
CA CYS A 179 -42.21 14.38 -32.82
C CYS A 179 -42.51 15.87 -33.08
N ALA A 180 -41.71 16.52 -33.92
CA ALA A 180 -41.93 17.90 -34.31
C ALA A 180 -43.13 17.96 -35.26
N THR A 181 -44.30 18.27 -34.71
CA THR A 181 -45.46 18.76 -35.46
C THR A 181 -45.42 20.29 -35.46
N ARG A 182 -45.26 20.88 -36.65
CA ARG A 182 -45.78 22.21 -37.06
C ARG A 182 -45.37 22.41 -38.52
N GLY A 183 -46.24 22.70 -39.49
CA GLY A 183 -47.47 23.47 -39.37
C GLY A 183 -47.19 24.93 -39.72
N SER A 184 -47.15 25.18 -41.03
CA SER A 184 -47.61 26.36 -41.80
C SER A 184 -47.36 27.81 -41.35
N HIS A 185 -47.04 28.63 -42.38
CA HIS A 185 -47.38 30.04 -42.63
C HIS A 185 -46.29 31.13 -42.45
N LEU A 186 -45.84 31.72 -43.58
CA LEU A 186 -46.19 33.07 -44.10
C LEU A 186 -45.17 33.52 -45.16
N GLY A 187 -45.66 34.16 -46.24
CA GLY A 187 -44.85 34.90 -47.23
C GLY A 187 -45.21 34.62 -48.67
#